data_AF-A0A6C1BVE1-F1
#
_entry.id   AF-A0A6C1BVE1-F1
#
_cell.length_a   1.000
_cell.length_b   1.000
_cell.length_c   1.000
_cell.angle_alpha   90.00
_cell.angle_beta   90.00
_cell.angle_gamma   90.00
#
_symmetry.space_group_name_H-M   'P 1'
#
loop_
_entity.id
_entity.type
_entity.pdbx_description
1 polymer ?
#
loop_
_entity_poly.entity_id
_entity_poly.type
_entity_poly.pdbx_seq_one_letter_code
_entity_poly.pdbx_strand_id
1 'polypeptide(L)'
;MKLFLLLTLLFSIALPKEVPFTQEDRDRIIRLEEGQKYLQRQIDDLKKQIDELKKDTQRQFDELRTFLYWGFGILFGGMGILIGFVIWDRRTAVEPVARKIREIEEREEKLEKVMKKLAKKDPEIEKILKEEGIT
;
A
#
# COMPACT_ATOMS: atom_id res chain seq x y z
N MET A 1 -28.63 70.03 58.29
CA MET A 1 -27.17 70.18 58.39
C MET A 1 -26.44 68.87 58.75
N LYS A 2 -26.87 68.11 59.77
CA LYS A 2 -26.26 66.81 60.15
C LYS A 2 -26.29 65.73 59.05
N LEU A 3 -27.39 65.65 58.28
CA LEU A 3 -27.53 64.67 57.19
C LEU A 3 -26.55 64.93 56.02
N PHE A 4 -26.26 66.20 55.74
CA PHE A 4 -25.32 66.62 54.68
C PHE A 4 -23.87 66.32 55.06
N LEU A 5 -23.53 66.46 56.35
CA LEU A 5 -22.23 66.05 56.90
C LEU A 5 -22.04 64.53 56.89
N LEU A 6 -23.11 63.76 57.12
CA LEU A 6 -23.08 62.30 57.04
C LEU A 6 -22.90 61.80 55.60
N LEU A 7 -23.56 62.47 54.64
CA LEU A 7 -23.47 62.13 53.22
C LEU A 7 -22.08 62.41 52.64
N THR A 8 -21.45 63.51 53.05
CA THR A 8 -20.09 63.86 52.62
C THR A 8 -19.02 62.93 53.19
N LEU A 9 -19.18 62.46 54.44
CA LEU A 9 -18.28 61.49 55.06
C LEU A 9 -18.35 60.10 54.40
N LEU A 10 -19.56 59.66 54.03
CA LEU A 10 -19.78 58.40 53.30
C LEU A 10 -19.16 58.44 51.89
N PHE A 11 -19.17 59.60 51.23
CA PHE A 11 -18.59 59.79 49.91
C PHE A 11 -17.06 59.62 49.90
N SER A 12 -16.36 60.03 50.96
CA SER A 12 -14.90 59.88 51.08
C SER A 12 -14.43 58.43 51.22
N ILE A 13 -15.28 57.55 51.76
CA ILE A 13 -14.97 56.11 51.95
C ILE A 13 -15.27 55.31 50.67
N ALA A 14 -16.17 55.82 49.82
CA ALA A 14 -16.59 55.18 48.57
C ALA A 14 -15.62 55.41 47.40
N LEU A 15 -14.56 56.19 47.57
CA LEU A 15 -13.52 56.36 46.55
C LEU A 15 -12.75 55.04 46.40
N PRO A 16 -12.67 54.46 45.18
CA PRO A 16 -11.89 53.25 44.96
C PRO A 16 -10.42 53.53 45.30
N LYS A 17 -9.84 52.71 46.18
CA LYS A 17 -8.40 52.77 46.47
C LYS A 17 -7.65 52.31 45.22
N GLU A 18 -7.03 53.24 44.51
CA GLU A 18 -6.10 52.92 43.44
C GLU A 18 -4.92 52.16 44.05
N VAL A 19 -4.74 50.90 43.64
CA VAL A 19 -3.61 50.08 44.09
C VAL A 19 -2.38 50.55 43.32
N PRO A 20 -1.37 51.14 43.97
CA PRO A 20 -0.19 51.62 43.27
C PRO A 20 0.67 50.45 42.84
N PHE A 21 1.15 50.49 41.60
CA PHE A 21 2.11 49.52 41.10
C PHE A 21 3.44 49.68 41.83
N THR A 22 3.84 48.66 42.59
CA THR A 22 4.98 48.71 43.51
C THR A 22 6.29 48.25 42.86
N GLN A 23 7.42 48.40 43.56
CA GLN A 23 8.69 47.81 43.13
C GLN A 23 8.64 46.27 43.12
N GLU A 24 7.91 45.65 44.06
CA GLU A 24 7.75 44.20 44.09
C GLU A 24 7.04 43.67 42.83
N ASP A 25 6.04 44.41 42.33
CA ASP A 25 5.35 44.05 41.10
C ASP A 25 6.28 44.13 39.87
N ARG A 26 7.21 45.10 39.84
CA ARG A 26 8.26 45.18 38.80
C ARG A 26 9.19 43.98 38.85
N ASP A 27 9.66 43.61 40.03
CA ASP A 27 10.57 42.47 40.23
C ASP A 27 9.88 41.14 39.90
N ARG A 28 8.58 41.02 40.17
CA ARG A 28 7.77 39.87 39.73
C ARG A 28 7.67 39.81 38.22
N ILE A 29 7.44 40.93 37.53
CA ILE A 29 7.39 40.98 36.07
C ILE A 29 8.75 40.61 35.46
N ILE A 30 9.86 41.13 35.99
CA ILE A 30 11.20 40.79 35.49
C ILE A 30 11.46 39.28 35.58
N ARG A 31 11.13 38.65 36.72
CA ARG A 31 11.25 37.19 36.88
C ARG A 31 10.34 36.41 35.93
N LEU A 32 9.15 36.93 35.66
CA LEU A 32 8.23 36.32 34.68
C LEU A 32 8.79 36.42 33.26
N GLU A 33 9.35 37.57 32.86
CA GLU A 33 10.00 37.73 31.55
C GLU A 33 11.20 36.79 31.39
N GLU A 34 12.01 36.63 32.44
CA GLU A 34 13.11 35.66 32.45
C GLU A 34 12.60 34.22 32.30
N GLY A 35 11.54 33.87 33.04
CA GLY A 35 10.87 32.57 32.91
C GLY A 35 10.32 32.33 31.50
N GLN A 36 9.70 33.35 30.88
CA GLN A 36 9.21 33.28 29.51
C GLN A 36 10.35 33.09 28.50
N LYS A 37 11.46 33.83 28.63
CA LYS A 37 12.64 33.66 27.79
C LYS A 37 13.23 32.25 27.90
N TYR A 38 13.28 31.70 29.12
CA TYR A 38 13.75 30.34 29.35
C TYR A 38 12.82 29.30 28.71
N LEU A 39 11.51 29.44 28.87
CA LEU A 39 10.53 28.56 28.22
C LEU A 39 10.61 28.64 26.69
N GLN A 40 10.79 29.84 26.14
CA GLN A 40 10.92 30.01 24.69
C GLN A 40 12.16 29.30 24.14
N ARG A 41 13.30 29.36 24.85
CA ARG A 41 14.49 28.60 24.48
C ARG A 41 14.26 27.09 24.52
N GLN A 42 13.56 26.57 25.53
CA GLN A 42 13.22 25.15 25.58
C GLN A 42 12.28 24.73 24.44
N ILE A 43 11.29 25.55 24.11
CA ILE A 43 10.40 25.30 22.98
C ILE A 43 11.19 25.27 21.66
N ASP A 44 12.13 26.19 21.47
CA ASP A 44 12.95 26.23 20.27
C ASP A 44 13.89 25.02 20.18
N ASP A 45 14.44 24.56 21.30
CA ASP A 45 15.24 23.33 21.35
C ASP A 45 14.41 22.09 21.03
N LEU A 46 13.22 21.96 21.65
CA LEU A 46 12.28 20.88 21.35
C LEU A 46 11.86 20.86 19.89
N LYS A 47 11.60 22.03 19.28
CA LYS A 47 11.31 22.12 17.85
C LYS A 47 12.44 21.58 16.99
N LYS A 48 13.69 21.90 17.32
CA LYS A 48 14.85 21.36 16.61
C LYS A 48 14.94 19.84 16.72
N GLN A 49 14.77 19.30 17.92
CA GLN A 49 14.77 17.85 18.14
C GLN A 49 13.65 17.15 17.35
N ILE A 50 12.45 17.74 17.32
CA ILE A 50 11.32 17.23 16.53
C ILE A 50 11.63 17.29 15.04
N ASP A 51 12.22 18.38 14.54
CA ASP A 51 12.59 18.51 13.13
C ASP A 51 13.67 17.50 12.73
N GLU A 52 14.65 17.25 13.59
CA GLU A 52 15.66 16.21 13.39
C GLU A 52 15.04 14.82 13.35
N LEU A 53 14.20 14.49 14.34
CA LEU A 53 13.49 13.21 14.37
C LEU A 53 12.62 13.01 13.14
N LYS A 54 11.93 14.06 12.68
CA LYS A 54 11.09 14.02 11.47
C LYS A 54 11.93 13.77 10.23
N LYS A 55 13.09 14.43 10.09
CA LYS A 55 14.02 14.22 8.97
C LYS A 55 14.57 12.80 8.95
N ASP A 56 14.98 12.28 10.09
CA ASP A 56 15.51 10.92 10.19
C ASP A 56 14.42 9.87 9.91
N THR A 57 13.21 10.09 10.43
CA THR A 57 12.04 9.25 10.11
C THR A 57 11.76 9.27 8.61
N GLN A 58 11.76 10.46 7.99
CA GLN A 58 11.51 10.61 6.56
C GLN A 58 12.57 9.88 5.72
N ARG A 59 13.85 9.97 6.09
CA ARG A 59 14.94 9.23 5.42
C ARG A 59 14.71 7.72 5.48
N GLN A 60 14.38 7.18 6.65
CA GLN A 60 14.10 5.76 6.81
C GLN A 60 12.89 5.31 5.97
N PHE A 61 11.84 6.13 5.88
CA PHE A 61 10.70 5.85 5.01
C PHE A 61 11.08 5.88 3.53
N ASP A 62 11.92 6.82 3.09
CA ASP A 62 12.37 6.93 1.72
C ASP A 62 13.27 5.74 1.33
N GLU A 63 14.17 5.32 2.23
CA GLU A 63 14.98 4.11 2.07
C GLU A 63 14.10 2.85 1.99
N LEU A 64 13.13 2.71 2.89
CA LEU A 64 12.19 1.58 2.88
C LEU A 64 11.36 1.55 1.60
N ARG A 65 10.84 2.70 1.16
CA ARG A 65 10.09 2.81 -0.10
C ARG A 65 10.96 2.41 -1.29
N THR A 66 12.21 2.84 -1.31
CA THR A 66 13.18 2.53 -2.37
C THR A 66 13.47 1.03 -2.40
N PHE A 67 13.71 0.42 -1.24
CA PHE A 67 13.88 -1.02 -1.10
C PHE A 67 12.64 -1.79 -1.57
N LEU A 68 11.44 -1.38 -1.17
CA LEU A 68 10.19 -2.01 -1.58
C LEU A 68 9.99 -1.91 -3.09
N TYR A 69 10.22 -0.74 -3.71
CA TYR A 69 10.08 -0.62 -5.16
C TYR A 69 11.08 -1.48 -5.93
N TRP A 70 12.33 -1.55 -5.49
CA TRP A 70 13.31 -2.45 -6.08
C TRP A 70 12.92 -3.93 -5.89
N GLY A 71 12.52 -4.31 -4.67
CA GLY A 71 12.09 -5.67 -4.35
C GLY A 71 10.87 -6.11 -5.17
N PHE A 72 9.83 -5.28 -5.21
CA PHE A 72 8.65 -5.54 -6.04
C PHE A 72 8.99 -5.52 -7.53
N GLY A 73 9.87 -4.63 -7.98
CA GLY A 73 10.33 -4.59 -9.37
C GLY A 73 11.00 -5.90 -9.80
N ILE A 74 11.88 -6.45 -8.96
CA ILE A 74 12.52 -7.75 -9.20
C ILE A 74 11.50 -8.89 -9.11
N LEU A 75 10.63 -8.88 -8.10
CA LEU A 75 9.65 -9.95 -7.89
C LEU A 75 8.64 -10.02 -9.03
N PHE A 76 7.99 -8.91 -9.38
CA PHE A 76 7.03 -8.86 -10.48
C PHE A 76 7.71 -8.98 -11.84
N GLY A 77 8.89 -8.38 -12.02
CA GLY A 77 9.68 -8.52 -13.24
C GLY A 77 10.08 -9.99 -13.48
N GLY A 78 10.63 -10.64 -12.46
CA GLY A 78 10.98 -12.06 -12.49
C GLY A 78 9.76 -12.96 -12.73
N MET A 79 8.64 -12.70 -12.04
CA MET A 79 7.39 -13.44 -12.25
C MET A 79 6.87 -13.26 -13.67
N GLY A 80 6.91 -12.03 -14.22
CA GLY A 80 6.51 -11.74 -15.59
C GLY A 80 7.38 -12.45 -16.62
N ILE A 81 8.70 -12.50 -16.39
CA ILE A 81 9.64 -13.28 -17.22
C ILE A 81 9.29 -14.77 -17.18
N LEU A 82 9.05 -15.33 -16.00
CA LEU A 82 8.69 -16.74 -15.86
C LEU A 82 7.36 -17.07 -16.55
N ILE A 83 6.33 -16.25 -16.35
CA ILE A 83 5.04 -16.40 -17.02
C ILE A 83 5.21 -16.31 -18.54
N GLY A 84 5.96 -15.31 -19.02
CA GLY A 84 6.27 -15.16 -20.44
C GLY A 84 7.00 -16.37 -21.01
N PHE A 85 7.98 -16.89 -20.27
CA PHE A 85 8.73 -18.10 -20.62
C PHE A 85 7.84 -19.34 -20.67
N VAL A 86 6.97 -19.54 -19.69
CA VAL A 86 6.03 -20.68 -19.66
C VAL A 86 5.05 -20.64 -20.83
N ILE A 87 4.54 -19.45 -21.19
CA ILE A 87 3.65 -19.30 -22.35
C ILE A 87 4.40 -19.61 -23.66
N TRP A 88 5.65 -19.18 -23.76
CA TRP A 88 6.51 -19.46 -24.91
C TRP A 88 6.85 -20.95 -25.03
N ASP A 89 7.28 -21.58 -23.93
CA ASP A 89 7.59 -23.00 -23.84
C ASP A 89 6.38 -23.88 -24.22
N ARG A 90 5.20 -23.57 -23.70
CA ARG A 90 3.97 -24.31 -24.04
C ARG A 90 3.63 -24.25 -25.53
N ARG A 91 3.86 -23.11 -26.21
CA ARG A 91 3.64 -23.04 -27.66
C ARG A 91 4.64 -23.87 -28.44
N THR A 92 5.91 -23.86 -28.05
CA THR A 92 6.97 -24.61 -28.74
C THR A 92 6.86 -26.12 -28.51
N ALA A 93 6.47 -26.56 -27.31
CA ALA A 93 6.36 -27.98 -26.95
C ALA A 93 5.12 -28.69 -27.53
N VAL A 94 4.00 -27.98 -27.70
CA VAL A 94 2.73 -28.57 -28.18
C VAL A 94 2.70 -28.74 -29.70
N GLU A 95 3.48 -27.95 -30.45
CA GLU A 95 3.53 -28.02 -31.91
C GLU A 95 3.93 -29.40 -32.48
N PRO A 96 4.96 -30.10 -31.98
CA PRO A 96 5.28 -31.46 -32.43
C PRO A 96 4.26 -32.51 -32.00
N VAL A 97 3.62 -32.33 -30.83
CA VAL A 97 2.58 -33.25 -30.32
C VAL A 97 1.31 -33.14 -31.17
N ALA A 98 0.87 -31.91 -31.47
CA ALA A 98 -0.27 -31.66 -32.33
C ALA A 98 -0.07 -32.22 -33.76
N ARG A 99 1.15 -32.16 -34.30
CA ARG A 99 1.50 -32.79 -35.58
C ARG A 99 1.38 -34.31 -35.52
N LYS A 100 1.95 -34.96 -34.50
CA LYS A 100 1.85 -36.41 -34.33
C LYS A 100 0.40 -36.89 -34.17
N ILE A 101 -0.44 -36.14 -33.46
CA ILE A 101 -1.87 -36.47 -33.31
C ILE A 101 -2.56 -36.45 -34.67
N ARG A 102 -2.35 -35.40 -35.47
CA ARG A 102 -2.92 -35.31 -36.84
C ARG A 102 -2.48 -36.44 -37.75
N GLU A 103 -1.20 -36.81 -37.71
CA GLU A 103 -0.69 -37.94 -38.51
C GLU A 103 -1.29 -39.28 -38.08
N ILE A 104 -1.58 -39.45 -36.78
CA ILE A 104 -2.26 -40.66 -36.28
C ILE A 104 -3.71 -40.68 -36.73
N GLU A 105 -4.45 -39.59 -36.60
CA GLU A 105 -5.85 -39.46 -37.07
C GLU A 105 -5.97 -39.77 -38.57
N GLU A 106 -5.08 -39.22 -39.41
CA GLU A 106 -5.08 -39.50 -40.86
C GLU A 106 -4.79 -40.97 -41.19
N ARG A 107 -3.94 -41.64 -40.40
CA ARG A 107 -3.63 -43.06 -40.58
C ARG A 107 -4.79 -43.93 -40.13
N GLU A 108 -5.45 -43.57 -39.02
CA GLU A 108 -6.67 -44.25 -38.55
C GLU A 108 -7.79 -44.15 -39.59
N GLU A 109 -8.07 -42.96 -40.14
CA GLU A 109 -9.07 -42.81 -41.20
C GLU A 109 -8.77 -43.68 -42.44
N LYS A 110 -7.51 -43.75 -42.85
CA LYS A 110 -7.10 -44.57 -44.01
C LYS A 110 -7.27 -46.05 -43.70
N LEU A 111 -6.87 -46.49 -42.51
CA LEU A 111 -7.05 -47.86 -42.03
C LEU A 111 -8.53 -48.22 -41.95
N GLU A 112 -9.37 -47.34 -41.41
CA GLU A 112 -10.82 -47.53 -41.33
C GLU A 112 -11.44 -47.65 -42.74
N LYS A 113 -11.05 -46.78 -43.68
CA LYS A 113 -11.50 -46.86 -45.08
C LYS A 113 -11.07 -48.16 -45.76
N VAL A 114 -9.87 -48.67 -45.47
CA VAL A 114 -9.37 -49.95 -46.00
C VAL A 114 -10.13 -51.12 -45.38
N MET A 115 -10.32 -51.12 -44.05
CA MET A 115 -11.10 -52.12 -43.33
C MET A 115 -12.55 -52.17 -43.82
N LYS A 116 -13.21 -51.03 -44.00
CA LYS A 116 -14.56 -50.95 -44.59
C LYS A 116 -14.62 -51.45 -46.03
N LYS A 117 -13.56 -51.27 -46.83
CA LYS A 117 -13.48 -51.83 -48.19
C LYS A 117 -13.25 -53.34 -48.19
N LEU A 118 -12.50 -53.86 -47.23
CA LEU A 118 -12.28 -55.31 -47.05
C LEU A 118 -13.53 -56.00 -46.52
N ALA A 119 -14.24 -55.40 -45.58
CA ALA A 119 -15.53 -55.89 -45.05
C ALA A 119 -16.57 -56.12 -46.14
N LYS A 120 -16.62 -55.23 -47.16
CA LYS A 120 -17.52 -55.40 -48.31
C LYS A 120 -17.19 -56.60 -49.20
N LYS A 121 -15.98 -57.15 -49.09
CA LYS A 121 -15.53 -58.29 -49.88
C LYS A 121 -15.49 -59.59 -49.08
N ASP A 122 -15.38 -59.51 -47.75
CA ASP A 122 -15.25 -60.66 -46.86
C ASP A 122 -16.26 -60.60 -45.69
N PRO A 123 -17.24 -61.53 -45.63
CA PRO A 123 -18.28 -61.54 -44.60
C PRO A 123 -17.77 -61.85 -43.19
N GLU A 124 -16.57 -62.41 -43.03
CA GLU A 124 -15.98 -62.67 -41.72
C GLU A 124 -15.43 -61.37 -41.10
N ILE A 125 -14.82 -60.50 -41.93
CA ILE A 125 -14.30 -59.20 -41.52
C ILE A 125 -15.44 -58.20 -41.21
N GLU A 126 -16.57 -58.28 -41.91
CA GLU A 126 -17.74 -57.45 -41.61
C GLU A 126 -18.33 -57.74 -40.22
N LYS A 127 -18.35 -59.02 -39.80
CA LYS A 127 -18.81 -59.39 -38.45
C LYS A 127 -17.91 -58.82 -37.36
N ILE A 128 -16.60 -58.95 -37.51
CA ILE A 128 -15.61 -58.45 -36.54
C ILE A 128 -15.70 -56.93 -36.41
N LEU A 129 -15.90 -56.19 -37.51
CA LEU A 129 -16.06 -54.73 -37.48
C LEU A 129 -17.36 -54.26 -36.80
N LYS A 130 -18.44 -55.05 -36.88
CA LYS A 130 -19.70 -54.79 -36.18
C LYS A 130 -19.61 -55.07 -34.68
N GLU A 131 -18.83 -56.07 -34.26
CA GLU A 131 -18.60 -56.36 -32.84
C GLU A 131 -17.74 -55.27 -32.17
N GLU A 132 -16.75 -54.73 -32.86
CA GLU A 132 -15.85 -53.68 -32.34
C GLU A 132 -16.42 -52.25 -32.47
N GLY A 133 -17.64 -52.08 -32.99
CA GLY A 133 -18.35 -50.79 -33.03
C GLY A 133 -17.83 -49.77 -34.06
N ILE A 134 -17.07 -50.23 -35.06
CA ILE A 134 -16.45 -49.38 -36.11
C ILE A 134 -17.41 -49.18 -37.31
N THR A 135 -18.58 -49.83 -37.32
CA THR A 135 -19.66 -49.62 -38.30
C THR A 135 -21.04 -49.93 -37.72
#